data_AF-A0A6A2VW55-F1
#
_entry.id   AF-A0A6A2VW55-F1
#
_cell.length_a   1.000
_cell.length_b   1.000
_cell.length_c   1.000
_cell.angle_alpha   90.00
_cell.angle_beta   90.00
_cell.angle_gamma   90.00
#
_symmetry.space_group_name_H-M   'P 1'
#
loop_
_entity.id
_entity.type
_entity.pdbx_description
1 polymer ?
#
loop_
_entity_poly.entity_id
_entity_poly.type
_entity_poly.pdbx_seq_one_letter_code
_entity_poly.pdbx_strand_id
1 'polypeptide(L)'
;MTDQNMNQNPYGPYANNPNPNAGQNPVSEDGSQYSFNPFRLVEEMLPQRAKNTIRGAYGLIGIVALILGIALLVWPGKTLVVAAVALGVFFVIAGVVRIVSAIVELGLPAGWRVLDIIVGLLLTIGGVIMFKYTALSAQTLLIVITLTVGICWIVEGIMALTESWMLPKQGWAIFYAIISIIAGIAILFWPGPSALTLMIFGGITLIVLGVSAIVRAFTFGKPSKR
;
A
#
# COMPACT_ATOMS: atom_id res chain seq x y z
N MET A 1 27.62 15.04 68.32
CA MET A 1 28.64 16.04 67.93
C MET A 1 28.68 16.08 66.42
N THR A 2 28.07 17.13 65.86
CA THR A 2 28.50 17.97 64.71
C THR A 2 29.92 17.68 64.19
N ASP A 3 30.27 17.75 62.90
CA ASP A 3 30.05 18.76 61.85
C ASP A 3 30.76 18.18 60.58
N GLN A 4 30.34 18.29 59.31
CA GLN A 4 30.56 19.39 58.33
C GLN A 4 30.36 18.73 56.94
N ASN A 5 29.41 19.09 56.08
CA ASN A 5 29.28 20.26 55.22
C ASN A 5 30.23 20.30 53.98
N MET A 6 29.68 20.85 52.90
CA MET A 6 30.29 21.28 51.61
C MET A 6 30.35 20.20 50.51
N ASN A 7 29.50 20.21 49.48
CA ASN A 7 29.28 21.24 48.44
C ASN A 7 30.56 21.56 47.63
N GLN A 8 30.36 21.60 46.30
CA GLN A 8 31.17 22.26 45.27
C GLN A 8 32.24 21.45 44.52
N ASN A 9 31.90 21.15 43.27
CA ASN A 9 32.79 21.13 42.10
C ASN A 9 33.87 22.22 42.19
N PRO A 10 35.08 21.94 41.72
CA PRO A 10 35.75 22.93 40.89
C PRO A 10 36.45 22.30 39.68
N TYR A 11 36.20 22.86 38.50
CA TYR A 11 37.04 22.69 37.32
C TYR A 11 38.52 22.83 37.68
N GLY A 12 39.32 21.81 37.36
CA GLY A 12 40.79 21.85 37.31
C GLY A 12 41.27 21.86 35.86
N PRO A 13 42.43 22.48 35.57
CA PRO A 13 42.58 23.41 34.45
C PRO A 13 43.17 22.75 33.20
N TYR A 14 42.77 23.24 32.02
CA TYR A 14 43.52 23.03 30.79
C TYR A 14 44.95 23.58 30.96
N ALA A 15 45.97 22.71 30.89
CA ALA A 15 47.34 23.14 30.61
C ALA A 15 48.17 22.00 30.00
N ASN A 16 48.21 22.03 28.66
CA ASN A 16 49.43 21.98 27.85
C ASN A 16 50.17 20.63 27.67
N ASN A 17 50.02 20.01 26.49
CA ASN A 17 51.16 19.43 25.79
C ASN A 17 50.97 19.53 24.25
N PRO A 18 51.82 20.29 23.52
CA PRO A 18 51.70 20.43 22.08
C PRO A 18 52.40 19.26 21.38
N ASN A 19 51.64 18.39 20.71
CA ASN A 19 52.21 17.44 19.76
C ASN A 19 52.17 18.06 18.34
N PRO A 20 53.30 18.46 17.75
CA PRO A 20 53.31 19.13 16.45
C PRO A 20 53.09 18.19 15.25
N ASN A 21 52.86 16.88 15.45
CA ASN A 21 52.71 15.92 14.36
C ASN A 21 51.40 15.08 14.41
N ALA A 22 50.34 15.57 15.06
CA ALA A 22 49.00 14.95 14.98
C ALA A 22 48.23 15.31 13.69
N GLY A 23 48.94 15.48 12.57
CA GLY A 23 48.44 16.12 11.36
C GLY A 23 48.75 15.38 10.05
N GLN A 24 48.93 14.06 10.07
CA GLN A 24 49.09 13.28 8.83
C GLN A 24 48.04 12.18 8.75
N ASN A 25 46.82 12.59 8.37
CA ASN A 25 45.86 11.69 7.75
C ASN A 25 46.39 11.36 6.34
N PRO A 26 46.52 10.07 5.94
CA PRO A 26 46.71 9.77 4.53
C PRO A 26 45.42 10.12 3.80
N VAL A 27 45.51 11.16 2.98
CA VAL A 27 44.51 11.53 1.98
C VAL A 27 44.19 10.28 1.16
N SER A 28 42.99 9.77 1.33
CA SER A 28 42.36 8.84 0.40
C SER A 28 41.23 9.61 -0.28
N GLU A 29 41.55 10.11 -1.47
CA GLU A 29 40.59 10.63 -2.45
C GLU A 29 39.63 9.51 -2.87
N ASP A 30 38.44 9.46 -2.30
CA ASP A 30 37.23 9.04 -3.03
C ASP A 30 35.99 9.61 -2.34
N GLY A 31 35.29 10.52 -3.03
CA GLY A 31 34.11 11.24 -2.55
C GLY A 31 32.85 10.38 -2.55
N SER A 32 32.87 9.26 -1.86
CA SER A 32 31.66 8.47 -1.61
C SER A 32 31.14 8.78 -0.21
N GLN A 33 30.09 9.61 -0.15
CA GLN A 33 29.19 9.62 1.00
C GLN A 33 28.84 8.16 1.31
N TYR A 34 29.34 7.64 2.43
CA TYR A 34 28.86 6.38 2.99
C TYR A 34 27.42 6.61 3.47
N SER A 35 26.50 6.61 2.50
CA SER A 35 25.07 6.51 2.72
C SER A 35 24.87 5.15 3.39
N PHE A 36 24.77 5.19 4.72
CA PHE A 36 24.42 4.05 5.55
C PHE A 36 22.98 3.68 5.21
N ASN A 37 22.80 2.97 4.11
CA ASN A 37 21.50 2.51 3.64
C ASN A 37 21.18 1.22 4.40
N PRO A 38 20.27 1.25 5.40
CA PRO A 38 19.93 0.07 6.20
C PRO A 38 19.38 -1.08 5.33
N PHE A 39 18.87 -0.76 4.13
CA PHE A 39 18.40 -1.70 3.13
C PHE A 39 19.50 -2.51 2.44
N ARG A 40 20.75 -2.03 2.43
CA ARG A 40 21.88 -2.74 1.81
C ARG A 40 22.31 -3.95 2.64
N LEU A 41 22.16 -3.87 3.96
CA LEU A 41 22.40 -4.97 4.90
C LEU A 41 21.32 -6.07 4.77
N VAL A 42 20.06 -5.68 4.53
CA VAL A 42 18.98 -6.61 4.20
C VAL A 42 19.22 -7.25 2.82
N GLU A 43 19.75 -6.49 1.87
CA GLU A 43 20.07 -6.97 0.53
C GLU A 43 21.26 -7.96 0.49
N GLU A 44 22.21 -7.82 1.40
CA GLU A 44 23.38 -8.70 1.54
C GLU A 44 23.04 -10.03 2.25
N MET A 45 22.00 -10.03 3.09
CA MET A 45 21.46 -11.22 3.77
C MET A 45 20.35 -11.95 2.99
N LEU A 46 19.96 -11.47 1.80
CA LEU A 46 18.95 -12.12 0.96
C LEU A 46 19.62 -13.11 -0.03
N PRO A 47 19.45 -14.44 0.14
CA PRO A 47 20.03 -15.44 -0.76
C PRO A 47 19.57 -15.22 -2.21
N GLN A 48 20.38 -15.59 -3.20
CA GLN A 48 20.10 -15.41 -4.65
C GLN A 48 18.69 -15.88 -5.09
N ARG A 49 18.07 -16.80 -4.35
CA ARG A 49 16.67 -17.21 -4.54
C ARG A 49 15.66 -16.08 -4.30
N ALA A 50 15.87 -15.20 -3.33
CA ALA A 50 14.99 -14.07 -3.05
C ALA A 50 14.99 -13.04 -4.19
N LYS A 51 16.14 -12.76 -4.80
CA LYS A 51 16.23 -11.85 -5.97
C LYS A 51 15.46 -12.39 -7.18
N ASN A 52 15.47 -13.71 -7.42
CA ASN A 52 14.68 -14.33 -8.49
C ASN A 52 13.19 -14.48 -8.15
N THR A 53 12.83 -14.73 -6.89
CA THR A 53 11.44 -14.75 -6.43
C THR A 53 10.79 -13.36 -6.55
N ILE A 54 11.52 -12.30 -6.21
CA ILE A 54 11.03 -10.92 -6.33
C ILE A 54 10.84 -10.54 -7.81
N ARG A 55 11.76 -10.94 -8.70
CA ARG A 55 11.60 -10.78 -10.16
C ARG A 55 10.39 -11.55 -10.70
N GLY A 56 10.25 -12.82 -10.30
CA GLY A 56 9.13 -13.66 -10.68
C GLY A 56 7.79 -13.12 -10.20
N ALA A 57 7.74 -12.57 -8.98
CA ALA A 57 6.55 -11.93 -8.43
C ALA A 57 6.18 -10.67 -9.22
N TYR A 58 7.13 -9.76 -9.50
CA TYR A 58 6.84 -8.55 -10.30
C TYR A 58 6.41 -8.90 -11.74
N GLY A 59 7.03 -9.92 -12.36
CA GLY A 59 6.64 -10.39 -13.68
C GLY A 59 5.22 -10.97 -13.69
N LEU A 60 4.90 -11.84 -12.73
CA LEU A 60 3.56 -12.45 -12.60
C LEU A 60 2.49 -11.38 -12.32
N ILE A 61 2.73 -10.50 -11.35
CA ILE A 61 1.81 -9.39 -11.03
C ILE A 61 1.60 -8.52 -12.27
N GLY A 62 2.66 -8.20 -13.01
CA GLY A 62 2.57 -7.40 -14.22
C GLY A 62 1.75 -8.06 -15.33
N ILE A 63 1.94 -9.36 -15.57
CA ILE A 63 1.16 -10.12 -16.56
C ILE A 63 -0.31 -10.19 -16.15
N VAL A 64 -0.60 -10.50 -14.89
CA VAL A 64 -1.97 -10.55 -14.38
C VAL A 64 -2.64 -9.18 -14.50
N ALA A 65 -1.96 -8.10 -14.11
CA ALA A 65 -2.46 -6.73 -14.23
C ALA A 65 -2.74 -6.35 -15.69
N LEU A 66 -1.86 -6.74 -16.62
CA LEU A 66 -2.04 -6.49 -18.04
C LEU A 66 -3.28 -7.21 -18.61
N ILE A 67 -3.41 -8.51 -18.32
CA ILE A 67 -4.55 -9.32 -18.77
C ILE A 67 -5.85 -8.75 -18.21
N LEU A 68 -5.88 -8.43 -16.91
CA LEU A 68 -7.04 -7.82 -16.27
C LEU A 68 -7.37 -6.46 -16.89
N GLY A 69 -6.39 -5.58 -17.09
CA GLY A 69 -6.61 -4.25 -17.68
C GLY A 69 -7.18 -4.34 -19.11
N ILE A 70 -6.66 -5.24 -19.94
CA ILE A 70 -7.19 -5.47 -21.30
C ILE A 70 -8.61 -6.04 -21.23
N ALA A 71 -8.86 -7.04 -20.38
CA ALA A 71 -10.19 -7.62 -20.25
C ALA A 71 -11.24 -6.59 -19.80
N LEU A 72 -10.84 -5.66 -18.93
CA LEU A 72 -11.69 -4.60 -18.40
C LEU A 72 -12.03 -3.55 -19.47
N LEU A 73 -11.06 -3.18 -20.33
CA LEU A 73 -11.28 -2.21 -21.41
C LEU A 73 -12.04 -2.79 -22.60
N VAL A 74 -11.73 -4.04 -22.98
CA VAL A 74 -12.36 -4.67 -24.14
C VAL A 74 -13.78 -5.07 -23.77
N TRP A 75 -13.98 -5.75 -22.64
CA TRP A 75 -15.27 -6.34 -22.23
C TRP A 75 -15.67 -5.90 -20.80
N PRO A 76 -15.93 -4.60 -20.56
CA PRO A 76 -16.19 -4.08 -19.22
C PRO A 76 -17.36 -4.77 -18.51
N GLY A 77 -18.47 -4.98 -19.22
CA GLY A 77 -19.67 -5.61 -18.64
C GLY A 77 -19.45 -7.08 -18.26
N LYS A 78 -18.76 -7.85 -19.09
CA LYS A 78 -18.53 -9.29 -18.85
C LYS A 78 -17.50 -9.51 -17.74
N THR A 79 -16.44 -8.70 -17.72
CA THR A 79 -15.41 -8.75 -16.67
C THR A 79 -16.00 -8.45 -15.30
N LEU A 80 -16.88 -7.46 -15.19
CA LEU A 80 -17.60 -7.16 -13.94
C LEU A 80 -18.56 -8.29 -13.53
N VAL A 81 -19.26 -8.91 -14.49
CA VAL A 81 -20.12 -10.07 -14.22
C VAL A 81 -19.29 -11.22 -13.65
N VAL A 82 -18.15 -11.54 -14.25
CA VAL A 82 -17.25 -12.59 -13.74
C VAL A 82 -16.76 -12.25 -12.33
N ALA A 83 -16.34 -11.00 -12.09
CA ALA A 83 -15.94 -10.54 -10.76
C ALA A 83 -17.07 -10.62 -9.74
N ALA A 84 -18.29 -10.25 -10.13
CA ALA A 84 -19.49 -10.34 -9.29
C ALA A 84 -19.85 -11.79 -8.93
N VAL A 85 -19.77 -12.71 -9.89
CA VAL A 85 -19.97 -14.14 -9.63
C VAL A 85 -18.90 -14.65 -8.66
N ALA A 86 -17.63 -14.38 -8.92
CA ALA A 86 -16.53 -14.82 -8.07
C ALA A 86 -16.67 -14.27 -6.64
N LEU A 87 -17.04 -13.00 -6.50
CA LEU A 87 -17.30 -12.37 -5.21
C LEU A 87 -18.53 -12.97 -4.50
N GLY A 88 -19.59 -13.29 -5.25
CA GLY A 88 -20.76 -14.01 -4.75
C GLY A 88 -20.40 -15.40 -4.21
N VAL A 89 -19.60 -16.19 -4.94
CA VAL A 89 -19.07 -17.48 -4.47
C VAL A 89 -18.31 -17.28 -3.15
N PHE A 90 -17.40 -16.30 -3.14
CA PHE A 90 -16.59 -16.00 -1.98
C PHE A 90 -17.44 -15.62 -0.77
N PHE A 91 -18.48 -14.79 -0.93
CA PHE A 91 -19.39 -14.39 0.14
C PHE A 91 -20.19 -15.56 0.71
N VAL A 92 -20.65 -16.49 -0.14
CA VAL A 92 -21.32 -17.70 0.33
C VAL A 92 -20.38 -18.57 1.16
N ILE A 93 -19.18 -18.85 0.65
CA ILE A 93 -18.19 -19.67 1.36
C ILE A 93 -17.79 -19.00 2.67
N ALA A 94 -17.43 -17.72 2.63
CA ALA A 94 -17.05 -16.95 3.81
C ALA A 94 -18.18 -16.90 4.85
N GLY A 95 -19.43 -16.72 4.40
CA GLY A 95 -20.61 -16.71 5.27
C GLY A 95 -20.82 -18.05 5.98
N VAL A 96 -20.77 -19.16 5.24
CA VAL A 96 -20.89 -20.52 5.79
C VAL A 96 -19.76 -20.81 6.77
N VAL A 97 -18.50 -20.52 6.40
CA VAL A 97 -17.34 -20.72 7.28
C VAL A 97 -17.51 -19.92 8.57
N ARG A 98 -17.96 -18.66 8.49
CA ARG A 98 -18.15 -17.81 9.66
C ARG A 98 -19.23 -18.32 10.60
N ILE A 99 -20.35 -18.83 10.07
CA ILE A 99 -21.40 -19.48 10.88
C ILE A 99 -20.84 -20.72 11.59
N VAL A 100 -20.11 -21.57 10.86
CA VAL A 100 -19.52 -22.79 11.41
C VAL A 100 -18.50 -22.46 12.50
N SER A 101 -17.59 -21.53 12.26
CA SER A 101 -16.60 -21.07 13.25
C SER A 101 -17.28 -20.52 14.51
N ALA A 102 -18.34 -19.72 14.36
CA ALA A 102 -19.06 -19.16 15.50
C ALA A 102 -19.72 -20.22 16.40
N ILE A 103 -20.11 -21.38 15.83
CA ILE A 103 -20.68 -22.51 16.58
C ILE A 103 -19.57 -23.35 17.23
N VAL A 104 -18.47 -23.58 16.52
CA VAL A 104 -17.37 -24.47 16.96
C VAL A 104 -16.48 -23.80 18.01
N GLU A 105 -16.25 -22.49 17.93
CA GLU A 105 -15.34 -21.79 18.82
C GLU A 105 -15.97 -21.52 20.20
N LEU A 106 -15.73 -22.46 21.13
CA LEU A 106 -16.24 -22.45 22.50
C LEU A 106 -15.61 -21.37 23.42
N GLY A 107 -14.69 -20.53 22.92
CA GLY A 107 -13.96 -19.52 23.71
C GLY A 107 -14.37 -18.04 23.54
N LEU A 108 -15.23 -17.67 22.58
CA LEU A 108 -15.60 -16.26 22.37
C LEU A 108 -16.75 -15.79 23.28
N PRO A 109 -16.76 -14.50 23.71
CA PRO A 109 -17.91 -13.89 24.37
C PRO A 109 -19.19 -14.10 23.54
N ALA A 110 -20.30 -14.44 24.19
CA ALA A 110 -21.55 -14.79 23.51
C ALA A 110 -22.01 -13.74 22.48
N GLY A 111 -21.78 -12.45 22.75
CA GLY A 111 -22.11 -11.36 21.82
C GLY A 111 -21.34 -11.38 20.49
N TRP A 112 -20.06 -11.78 20.51
CA TRP A 112 -19.25 -11.89 19.29
C TRP A 112 -19.71 -13.03 18.39
N ARG A 113 -20.11 -14.17 18.99
CA ARG A 113 -20.68 -15.28 18.23
C ARG A 113 -21.96 -14.92 17.51
N VAL A 114 -22.86 -14.22 18.20
CA VAL A 114 -24.13 -13.79 17.61
C VAL A 114 -23.87 -12.84 16.44
N LEU A 115 -22.92 -11.90 16.59
CA LEU A 115 -22.50 -11.02 15.50
C LEU A 115 -21.96 -11.83 14.31
N ASP A 116 -21.10 -12.81 14.55
CA ASP A 116 -20.51 -13.64 13.49
C ASP A 116 -21.55 -14.50 12.76
N ILE A 117 -22.54 -15.05 13.48
CA ILE A 117 -23.66 -15.78 12.87
C ILE A 117 -24.51 -14.84 12.02
N ILE A 118 -24.85 -13.65 12.54
CA ILE A 118 -25.65 -12.65 11.82
C ILE A 118 -24.90 -12.22 10.55
N VAL A 119 -23.63 -11.83 10.67
CA VAL A 119 -22.78 -11.43 9.54
C VAL A 119 -22.61 -12.58 8.56
N GLY A 120 -22.41 -13.80 9.04
CA GLY A 120 -22.30 -14.99 8.20
C GLY A 120 -23.58 -15.28 7.42
N LEU A 121 -24.74 -15.10 8.04
CA LEU A 121 -26.04 -15.23 7.38
C LEU A 121 -26.25 -14.13 6.33
N LEU A 122 -25.95 -12.88 6.67
CA LEU A 122 -25.98 -11.74 5.74
C LEU A 122 -25.07 -11.95 4.54
N LEU A 123 -23.84 -12.43 4.75
CA LEU A 123 -22.90 -12.76 3.68
C LEU A 123 -23.40 -13.89 2.80
N THR A 124 -23.95 -14.95 3.39
CA THR A 124 -24.48 -16.10 2.64
C THR A 124 -25.67 -15.68 1.77
N ILE A 125 -26.64 -14.97 2.36
CA ILE A 125 -27.82 -14.46 1.63
C ILE A 125 -27.39 -13.45 0.56
N GLY A 126 -26.50 -12.52 0.90
CA GLY A 126 -25.97 -11.53 -0.03
C GLY A 126 -25.26 -12.18 -1.22
N GLY A 127 -24.44 -13.20 -0.97
CA GLY A 127 -23.78 -13.97 -2.02
C GLY A 127 -24.77 -14.67 -2.95
N VAL A 128 -25.81 -15.31 -2.41
CA VAL A 128 -26.88 -15.96 -3.22
C VAL A 128 -27.65 -14.93 -4.07
N ILE A 129 -27.97 -13.77 -3.52
CA ILE A 129 -28.60 -12.67 -4.27
C ILE A 129 -27.69 -12.21 -5.41
N MET A 130 -26.37 -12.13 -5.15
CA MET A 130 -25.37 -11.73 -6.14
C MET A 130 -25.31 -12.70 -7.34
N PHE A 131 -25.44 -14.00 -7.08
CA PHE A 131 -25.55 -15.00 -8.15
C PHE A 131 -26.84 -14.88 -8.94
N LYS A 132 -27.97 -14.63 -8.27
CA LYS A 132 -29.28 -14.56 -8.93
C LYS A 132 -29.42 -13.31 -9.79
N TYR A 133 -28.85 -12.18 -9.37
CA TYR A 133 -28.97 -10.88 -10.03
C TYR A 133 -27.62 -10.37 -10.53
N THR A 134 -26.85 -11.24 -11.19
CA THR A 134 -25.44 -10.96 -11.53
C THR A 134 -25.22 -9.67 -12.31
N ALA A 135 -26.12 -9.33 -13.24
CA ALA A 135 -26.02 -8.10 -14.03
C ALA A 135 -26.16 -6.83 -13.17
N LEU A 136 -27.12 -6.82 -12.24
CA LEU A 136 -27.32 -5.70 -11.32
C LEU A 136 -26.17 -5.64 -10.31
N SER A 137 -25.78 -6.78 -9.75
CA SER A 137 -24.67 -6.85 -8.80
C SER A 137 -23.33 -6.44 -9.38
N ALA A 138 -23.09 -6.72 -10.67
CA ALA A 138 -21.93 -6.21 -11.40
C ALA A 138 -21.87 -4.68 -11.43
N GLN A 139 -23.00 -4.03 -11.71
CA GLN A 139 -23.10 -2.57 -11.69
C GLN A 139 -22.94 -2.00 -10.28
N THR A 140 -23.58 -2.63 -9.29
CA THR A 140 -23.44 -2.21 -7.89
C THR A 140 -22.00 -2.36 -7.41
N LEU A 141 -21.33 -3.46 -7.74
CA LEU A 141 -19.92 -3.70 -7.39
C LEU A 141 -19.03 -2.61 -7.95
N LEU A 142 -19.25 -2.21 -9.20
CA LEU A 142 -18.52 -1.10 -9.80
C LEU A 142 -18.73 0.21 -9.04
N ILE A 143 -19.99 0.54 -8.72
CA ILE A 143 -20.32 1.75 -7.97
C ILE A 143 -19.67 1.72 -6.59
N VAL A 144 -19.72 0.59 -5.89
CA VAL A 144 -19.08 0.42 -4.57
C VAL A 144 -17.57 0.65 -4.67
N ILE A 145 -16.89 0.03 -5.64
CA ILE A 145 -15.45 0.25 -5.87
C ILE A 145 -15.17 1.73 -6.14
N THR A 146 -15.98 2.36 -6.98
CA THR A 146 -15.85 3.78 -7.35
C THR A 146 -15.97 4.68 -6.12
N LEU A 147 -16.97 4.44 -5.28
CA LEU A 147 -17.17 5.19 -4.04
C LEU A 147 -16.00 4.98 -3.08
N THR A 148 -15.50 3.74 -2.94
CA THR A 148 -14.32 3.46 -2.12
C THR A 148 -13.09 4.22 -2.63
N VAL A 149 -12.84 4.23 -3.95
CA VAL A 149 -11.75 5.00 -4.55
C VAL A 149 -11.93 6.50 -4.30
N GLY A 150 -13.14 7.03 -4.44
CA GLY A 150 -13.43 8.44 -4.14
C GLY A 150 -13.12 8.81 -2.69
N ILE A 151 -13.46 7.94 -1.73
CA ILE A 151 -13.11 8.12 -0.32
C ILE A 151 -11.58 8.07 -0.13
N CYS A 152 -10.90 7.11 -0.76
CA CYS A 152 -9.44 7.01 -0.71
C CYS A 152 -8.76 8.27 -1.23
N TRP A 153 -9.20 8.85 -2.34
CA TRP A 153 -8.66 10.12 -2.86
C TRP A 153 -8.84 11.31 -1.93
N ILE A 154 -9.95 11.36 -1.18
CA ILE A 154 -10.12 12.39 -0.15
C ILE A 154 -9.11 12.18 0.98
N VAL A 155 -8.98 10.95 1.48
CA VAL A 155 -8.06 10.64 2.58
C VAL A 155 -6.61 10.89 2.16
N GLU A 156 -6.20 10.46 0.95
CA GLU A 156 -4.87 10.74 0.39
C GLU A 156 -4.63 12.25 0.24
N GLY A 157 -5.64 13.00 -0.19
CA GLY A 157 -5.54 14.46 -0.25
C GLY A 157 -5.35 15.09 1.13
N ILE A 158 -6.08 14.63 2.16
CA ILE A 158 -5.90 15.09 3.53
C ILE A 158 -4.48 14.76 4.04
N MET A 159 -4.00 13.54 3.79
CA MET A 159 -2.64 13.12 4.15
C MET A 159 -1.59 13.98 3.45
N ALA A 160 -1.73 14.23 2.14
CA ALA A 160 -0.84 15.08 1.37
C ALA A 160 -0.81 16.54 1.89
N LEU A 161 -1.94 17.06 2.38
CA LEU A 161 -1.96 18.35 3.08
C LEU A 161 -1.11 18.30 4.35
N THR A 162 -1.23 17.25 5.17
CA THR A 162 -0.46 17.13 6.42
C THR A 162 1.04 17.01 6.18
N GLU A 163 1.47 16.32 5.12
CA GLU A 163 2.88 16.15 4.77
C GLU A 163 3.48 17.42 4.14
N SER A 164 2.67 18.24 3.48
CA SER A 164 3.13 19.47 2.84
C SER A 164 3.78 20.47 3.82
N TRP A 165 3.40 20.42 5.10
CA TRP A 165 3.98 21.27 6.15
C TRP A 165 5.46 20.95 6.44
N MET A 166 5.94 19.75 6.10
CA MET A 166 7.30 19.29 6.42
C MET A 166 8.31 19.47 5.28
N LEU A 167 7.89 19.90 4.09
CA LEU A 167 8.76 19.99 2.90
C LEU A 167 9.11 21.44 2.53
N PRO A 168 10.33 21.73 2.03
CA PRO A 168 10.75 23.08 1.64
C PRO A 168 10.18 23.59 0.30
N LYS A 169 9.44 22.77 -0.47
CA LYS A 169 8.76 23.16 -1.73
C LYS A 169 7.28 22.76 -1.70
N GLN A 170 6.50 23.50 -0.91
CA GLN A 170 5.15 23.14 -0.45
C GLN A 170 4.05 23.29 -1.51
N GLY A 171 4.22 24.19 -2.49
CA GLY A 171 3.14 24.60 -3.40
C GLY A 171 2.56 23.48 -4.26
N TRP A 172 3.40 22.56 -4.75
CA TRP A 172 2.92 21.46 -5.58
C TRP A 172 2.12 20.43 -4.77
N ALA A 173 2.58 20.08 -3.58
CA ALA A 173 1.89 19.12 -2.71
C ALA A 173 0.49 19.61 -2.32
N ILE A 174 0.38 20.90 -1.96
CA ILE A 174 -0.91 21.52 -1.62
C ILE A 174 -1.84 21.53 -2.83
N PHE A 175 -1.34 21.86 -4.02
CA PHE A 175 -2.13 21.83 -5.25
C PHE A 175 -2.67 20.43 -5.58
N TYR A 176 -1.81 19.40 -5.49
CA TYR A 176 -2.22 18.00 -5.67
C TYR A 176 -3.29 17.59 -4.66
N ALA A 177 -3.12 17.98 -3.40
CA ALA A 177 -4.05 17.63 -2.35
C ALA A 177 -5.45 18.24 -2.56
N ILE A 178 -5.51 19.51 -2.96
CA ILE A 178 -6.78 20.18 -3.28
C ILE A 178 -7.48 19.46 -4.44
N ILE A 179 -6.75 19.13 -5.51
CA ILE A 179 -7.30 18.40 -6.66
C ILE A 179 -7.83 17.03 -6.21
N SER A 180 -7.05 16.29 -5.43
CA SER A 180 -7.43 14.95 -4.96
C SER A 180 -8.73 14.98 -4.15
N ILE A 181 -8.87 15.94 -3.23
CA ILE A 181 -10.10 16.11 -2.43
C ILE A 181 -11.29 16.46 -3.31
N ILE A 182 -11.15 17.43 -4.22
CA ILE A 182 -12.24 17.83 -5.13
C ILE A 182 -12.65 16.67 -6.02
N ALA A 183 -11.69 15.94 -6.56
CA ALA A 183 -11.94 14.77 -7.40
C ALA A 183 -12.71 13.68 -6.64
N GLY A 184 -12.30 13.38 -5.41
CA GLY A 184 -13.01 12.41 -4.56
C GLY A 184 -14.43 12.86 -4.21
N ILE A 185 -14.64 14.15 -3.91
CA ILE A 185 -15.98 14.71 -3.68
C ILE A 185 -16.84 14.59 -4.95
N ALA A 186 -16.31 14.93 -6.12
CA ALA A 186 -17.05 14.83 -7.38
C ALA A 186 -17.52 13.39 -7.67
N ILE A 187 -16.67 12.39 -7.38
CA ILE A 187 -17.01 10.98 -7.51
C ILE A 187 -18.18 10.59 -6.60
N LEU A 188 -18.19 11.06 -5.35
CA LEU A 188 -19.25 10.77 -4.38
C LEU A 188 -20.61 11.34 -4.81
N PHE A 189 -20.61 12.55 -5.41
CA PHE A 189 -21.86 13.17 -5.88
C PHE A 189 -22.39 12.54 -7.17
N TRP A 190 -21.52 12.11 -8.10
CA TRP A 190 -21.91 11.50 -9.38
C TRP A 190 -21.28 10.12 -9.60
N PRO A 191 -21.72 9.09 -8.84
CA PRO A 191 -21.09 7.78 -8.89
C PRO A 191 -21.30 7.05 -10.22
N GLY A 192 -22.43 7.25 -10.90
CA GLY A 192 -22.74 6.54 -12.15
C GLY A 192 -21.75 6.83 -13.28
N PRO A 193 -21.63 8.11 -13.73
CA PRO A 193 -20.65 8.47 -14.76
C PRO A 193 -19.21 8.30 -14.29
N SER A 194 -18.92 8.62 -13.02
CA SER A 194 -17.57 8.49 -12.45
C SER A 194 -17.09 7.04 -12.40
N ALA A 195 -18.00 6.09 -12.22
CA ALA A 195 -17.70 4.67 -12.24
C ALA A 195 -17.18 4.20 -13.60
N LEU A 196 -17.77 4.68 -14.69
CA LEU A 196 -17.33 4.32 -16.03
C LEU A 196 -16.00 4.98 -16.39
N THR A 197 -15.79 6.24 -16.00
CA THR A 197 -14.53 6.94 -16.26
C THR A 197 -13.38 6.34 -15.45
N LEU A 198 -13.58 6.05 -14.16
CA LEU A 198 -12.58 5.37 -13.34
C LEU A 198 -12.31 3.94 -13.80
N MET A 199 -13.31 3.24 -14.32
CA MET A 199 -13.10 1.93 -14.94
C MET A 199 -12.14 2.03 -16.12
N ILE A 200 -12.37 2.98 -17.04
CA ILE A 200 -11.52 3.17 -18.22
C ILE A 200 -10.12 3.64 -17.79
N PHE A 201 -10.06 4.67 -16.95
CA PHE A 201 -8.81 5.21 -16.43
C PHE A 201 -8.02 4.13 -15.69
N GLY A 202 -8.65 3.41 -14.78
CA GLY A 202 -8.06 2.31 -14.02
C GLY A 202 -7.62 1.15 -14.90
N GLY A 203 -8.37 0.82 -15.96
CA GLY A 203 -7.96 -0.18 -16.97
C GLY A 203 -6.70 0.23 -17.71
N ILE A 204 -6.60 1.49 -18.14
CA ILE A 204 -5.41 2.05 -18.80
C ILE A 204 -4.23 2.06 -17.82
N THR A 205 -4.43 2.53 -16.58
CA THR A 205 -3.40 2.56 -15.55
C THR A 205 -2.90 1.16 -15.23
N LEU A 206 -3.78 0.15 -15.14
CA LEU A 206 -3.42 -1.26 -14.96
C LEU A 206 -2.53 -1.77 -16.09
N ILE A 207 -2.83 -1.40 -17.34
CA ILE A 207 -2.00 -1.75 -18.50
C ILE A 207 -0.62 -1.10 -18.38
N VAL A 208 -0.56 0.21 -18.11
CA VAL A 208 0.71 0.94 -17.98
C VAL A 208 1.55 0.38 -16.84
N LEU A 209 0.94 0.15 -15.67
CA LEU A 209 1.61 -0.45 -14.51
C LEU A 209 2.06 -1.88 -14.82
N GLY A 210 1.22 -2.69 -15.48
CA GLY A 210 1.55 -4.05 -15.91
C GLY A 210 2.75 -4.08 -16.84
N VAL A 211 2.76 -3.26 -17.89
CA VAL A 211 3.92 -3.10 -18.79
C VAL A 211 5.16 -2.65 -18.02
N SER A 212 5.04 -1.65 -17.14
CA SER A 212 6.18 -1.16 -16.36
C SER A 212 6.75 -2.22 -15.41
N ALA A 213 5.90 -3.04 -14.79
CA ALA A 213 6.31 -4.13 -13.91
C ALA A 213 7.03 -5.24 -14.68
N ILE A 214 6.53 -5.57 -15.88
CA ILE A 214 7.17 -6.54 -16.79
C ILE A 214 8.56 -6.03 -17.21
N VAL A 215 8.67 -4.77 -17.63
CA VAL A 215 9.96 -4.16 -18.01
C VAL A 215 10.95 -4.20 -16.85
N ARG A 216 10.51 -3.86 -15.63
CA ARG A 216 11.34 -3.94 -14.42
C ARG A 216 11.77 -5.37 -14.13
N ALA A 217 10.89 -6.36 -14.25
CA ALA A 217 11.21 -7.77 -14.06
C ALA A 217 12.32 -8.24 -15.01
N PHE A 218 12.33 -7.76 -16.26
CA PHE A 218 13.41 -8.04 -17.22
C PHE A 218 14.68 -7.19 -16.99
N THR A 219 14.57 -6.02 -16.37
CA THR A 219 15.71 -5.10 -16.14
C THR A 219 16.51 -5.45 -14.89
N PHE A 220 15.85 -5.97 -13.84
CA PHE A 220 16.53 -6.57 -12.69
C PHE A 220 17.23 -7.86 -13.16
N GLY A 221 18.51 -7.77 -13.54
CA GLY A 221 19.30 -8.91 -14.01
C GLY A 221 20.43 -8.59 -14.97
N LYS A 222 20.46 -7.39 -15.57
CA LYS A 222 21.58 -7.01 -16.46
C LYS A 222 22.80 -6.65 -15.60
N PRO A 223 23.91 -7.41 -15.63
CA PRO A 223 25.16 -6.92 -15.06
C PRO A 223 25.53 -5.63 -15.80
N SER A 224 25.84 -4.59 -15.03
CA SER A 224 26.46 -3.38 -15.56
C SER A 224 27.69 -3.81 -16.34
N LYS A 225 27.66 -3.59 -17.66
CA LYS A 225 28.80 -3.83 -18.54
C LYS A 225 29.82 -2.72 -18.23
N ARG A 226 30.72 -2.98 -17.28
CA ARG A 226 32.01 -2.30 -17.20
C ARG A 226 33.05 -3.20 -17.85
#